data_AF-A0A0A9XDC1-F1
#
_entry.id   AF-A0A0A9XDC1-F1
#
_cell.length_a   1.000
_cell.length_b   1.000
_cell.length_c   1.000
_cell.angle_alpha   90.00
_cell.angle_beta   90.00
_cell.angle_gamma   90.00
#
_symmetry.space_group_name_H-M   'P 1'
#
loop_
_entity.id
_entity.type
_entity.pdbx_description
1 polymer ?
#
loop_
_entity_poly.entity_id
_entity_poly.type
_entity_poly.pdbx_seq_one_letter_code
_entity_poly.pdbx_strand_id
1 'polypeptide(L)'
;DVWQPGDRQTLERLKLALKYKQKAFVAHPNVQQLLAAIWYEGLPGFRRKSMAMQLLELGKLGAMFPMYSAIYMVAPTSQTGMFMKKPFVKFVMHSASYSFFLMLLGAASQRVETLALEWFGTEWMRELVKEWQRRERGSIPGLVESMIILFVISLIWNEVRALFKDGLLEYISDLWNIVDFITFFFYAIWICMRGTAWYIVQREASYGIDPYYPRENWDMFDPMLISEGAFAAGMIFSFLKLVHIFSVNPHLGPLQISLGRMIIDIIKFFFIYTLVLFAFGCGLNQLLWYYSELEKNRCYHLPSGEADFDNQERACQLWRRFTNLFETSQSLFWASFGLV
;
A
#
# COMPACT_ATOMS: atom_id res chain seq x y z
N ASP A 1 -7.83 -34.66 28.15
CA ASP A 1 -8.29 -34.10 29.43
C ASP A 1 -9.61 -33.37 29.26
N VAL A 2 -10.55 -33.62 30.19
CA VAL A 2 -11.83 -32.92 30.26
C VAL A 2 -11.56 -31.57 30.93
N TRP A 3 -11.91 -30.47 30.27
CA TRP A 3 -11.71 -29.12 30.78
C TRP A 3 -12.48 -28.90 32.09
N GLN A 4 -11.82 -28.35 33.11
CA GLN A 4 -12.45 -27.95 34.37
C GLN A 4 -12.55 -26.41 34.48
N PRO A 5 -13.61 -25.87 35.12
CA PRO A 5 -13.72 -24.44 35.38
C PRO A 5 -12.54 -23.93 36.23
N GLY A 6 -11.68 -23.10 35.64
CA GLY A 6 -10.45 -22.58 36.25
C GLY A 6 -9.19 -22.85 35.41
N ASP A 7 -9.23 -23.87 34.54
CA ASP A 7 -8.14 -24.16 33.61
C ASP A 7 -8.15 -23.19 32.42
N ARG A 8 -6.95 -22.75 32.02
CA ARG A 8 -6.76 -21.89 30.85
C ARG A 8 -7.23 -22.65 29.61
N GLN A 9 -8.37 -22.24 29.04
CA GLN A 9 -8.94 -22.90 27.86
C GLN A 9 -7.95 -22.85 26.69
N THR A 10 -7.28 -23.96 26.41
CA THR A 10 -6.47 -24.10 25.21
C THR A 10 -7.43 -24.39 24.05
N LEU A 11 -7.63 -23.42 23.16
CA LEU A 11 -8.49 -23.53 21.96
C LEU A 11 -7.87 -24.46 20.87
N GLU A 12 -7.13 -25.49 21.26
CA GLU A 12 -6.33 -26.34 20.37
C GLU A 12 -7.19 -27.14 19.39
N ARG A 13 -8.29 -27.74 19.86
CA ARG A 13 -9.25 -28.44 18.98
C ARG A 13 -9.87 -27.50 17.95
N LEU A 14 -10.14 -26.26 18.35
CA LEU A 14 -10.66 -25.24 17.44
C LEU A 14 -9.61 -24.84 16.39
N LYS A 15 -8.35 -24.67 16.79
CA LYS A 15 -7.22 -24.44 15.86
C LYS A 15 -7.06 -25.60 14.88
N LEU A 16 -7.19 -26.83 15.33
CA LEU A 16 -7.14 -28.02 14.48
C LEU A 16 -8.30 -28.04 13.47
N ALA A 17 -9.52 -27.73 13.92
CA ALA A 17 -10.69 -27.62 13.05
C ALA A 17 -10.52 -26.52 11.98
N LEU A 18 -9.89 -25.39 12.33
CA LEU A 18 -9.52 -24.34 11.36
C LEU A 18 -8.51 -24.84 10.33
N LYS A 19 -7.45 -25.54 10.76
CA LYS A 19 -6.44 -26.13 9.86
C LYS A 19 -7.07 -27.11 8.85
N TYR A 20 -8.03 -27.91 9.29
CA TYR A 20 -8.80 -28.82 8.41
C TYR A 20 -10.00 -28.18 7.73
N LYS A 21 -10.13 -26.85 7.76
CA LYS A 21 -11.18 -26.07 7.08
C LYS A 21 -12.61 -26.54 7.42
N GLN A 22 -12.86 -26.98 8.66
CA GLN A 22 -14.16 -27.45 9.14
C GLN A 22 -15.12 -26.27 9.44
N LYS A 23 -15.55 -25.57 8.38
CA LYS A 23 -16.30 -24.31 8.47
C LYS A 23 -17.62 -24.45 9.25
N ALA A 24 -18.34 -25.56 9.08
CA ALA A 24 -19.62 -25.79 9.77
C ALA A 24 -19.47 -25.95 11.28
N PHE A 25 -18.42 -26.64 11.73
CA PHE A 25 -18.09 -26.78 13.15
C PHE A 25 -17.74 -25.43 13.78
N VAL A 26 -16.88 -24.64 13.11
CA VAL A 26 -16.45 -23.33 13.61
C VAL A 26 -17.62 -22.35 13.65
N ALA A 27 -18.52 -22.38 12.65
CA ALA A 27 -19.68 -21.50 12.57
C ALA A 27 -20.83 -21.89 13.54
N HIS A 28 -20.70 -22.99 14.29
CA HIS A 28 -21.75 -23.45 15.19
C HIS A 28 -22.07 -22.39 16.27
N PRO A 29 -23.36 -22.09 16.56
CA PRO A 29 -23.76 -21.01 17.48
C PRO A 29 -23.08 -21.06 18.86
N ASN A 30 -22.98 -22.25 19.46
CA ASN A 30 -22.34 -22.43 20.78
C ASN A 30 -20.84 -22.10 20.76
N VAL A 31 -20.15 -22.43 19.66
CA VAL A 31 -18.72 -22.13 19.48
C VAL A 31 -18.54 -20.63 19.29
N GLN A 32 -19.39 -19.99 18.48
CA GLN A 32 -19.38 -18.55 18.27
C GLN A 32 -19.72 -17.76 19.53
N GLN A 33 -20.64 -18.24 20.36
CA GLN A 33 -20.97 -17.61 21.64
C GLN A 33 -19.78 -17.64 22.61
N LEU A 34 -19.07 -18.77 22.69
CA LEU A 34 -17.84 -18.88 23.48
C LEU A 34 -16.76 -17.92 22.98
N LEU A 35 -16.51 -17.89 21.66
CA LEU A 35 -15.54 -16.98 21.05
C LEU A 35 -15.89 -15.50 21.28
N ALA A 36 -17.17 -15.15 21.18
CA ALA A 36 -17.63 -13.80 21.46
C ALA A 36 -17.43 -13.42 22.93
N ALA A 37 -17.63 -14.34 23.87
CA ALA A 37 -17.37 -14.10 25.29
C ALA A 37 -15.88 -13.81 25.55
N ILE A 38 -14.98 -14.59 24.95
CA ILE A 38 -13.53 -14.38 25.04
C ILE A 38 -13.11 -13.07 24.36
N TRP A 39 -13.71 -12.74 23.21
CA TRP A 39 -13.39 -11.52 22.46
C TRP A 39 -13.74 -10.25 23.23
N TYR A 40 -14.94 -10.19 23.83
CA TYR A 40 -15.47 -9.01 24.50
C TYR A 40 -15.19 -8.93 26.01
N GLU A 41 -14.37 -9.83 26.57
CA GLU A 41 -13.97 -9.84 27.99
C GLU A 41 -13.40 -8.48 28.48
N GLY A 42 -12.89 -7.65 27.56
CA GLY A 42 -12.37 -6.32 27.85
C GLY A 42 -13.38 -5.22 28.08
N LEU A 43 -14.55 -5.31 27.47
CA LEU A 43 -15.48 -4.19 27.40
C LEU A 43 -16.90 -4.71 27.69
N PRO A 44 -17.25 -4.93 28.97
CA PRO A 44 -18.56 -5.43 29.34
C PRO A 44 -19.65 -4.47 28.85
N GLY A 45 -20.66 -5.02 28.17
CA GLY A 45 -21.79 -4.24 27.65
C GLY A 45 -21.54 -3.47 26.36
N PHE A 46 -20.33 -3.50 25.77
CA PHE A 46 -20.03 -2.80 24.50
C PHE A 46 -21.02 -3.14 23.37
N ARG A 47 -21.35 -4.42 23.23
CA ARG A 47 -22.31 -4.92 22.22
C ARG A 47 -23.73 -4.35 22.37
N ARG A 48 -24.11 -3.87 23.56
CA ARG A 48 -25.46 -3.32 23.83
C ARG A 48 -25.55 -1.82 23.58
N LYS A 49 -24.43 -1.14 23.34
CA LYS A 49 -24.39 0.31 23.10
C LYS A 49 -24.86 0.64 21.67
N SER A 50 -25.33 1.87 21.47
CA SER A 50 -25.65 2.38 20.14
C SER A 50 -24.37 2.52 19.28
N MET A 51 -24.52 2.50 17.96
CA MET A 51 -23.39 2.59 17.03
C MET A 51 -22.55 3.86 17.25
N ALA A 52 -23.19 5.01 17.52
CA ALA A 52 -22.49 6.27 17.79
C ALA A 52 -21.63 6.19 19.07
N MET A 53 -22.17 5.57 20.13
CA MET A 53 -21.44 5.43 21.40
C MET A 53 -20.30 4.41 21.29
N GLN A 54 -20.51 3.33 20.52
CA GLN A 54 -19.43 2.38 20.19
C GLN A 54 -18.30 3.08 19.43
N LEU A 55 -18.63 3.89 18.43
CA LEU A 55 -17.65 4.62 17.62
C LEU A 55 -16.88 5.64 18.48
N LEU A 56 -17.56 6.36 19.37
CA LEU A 56 -16.91 7.30 20.28
C LEU A 56 -15.95 6.59 21.25
N GLU A 57 -16.35 5.47 21.84
CA GLU A 57 -15.47 4.70 22.74
C GLU A 57 -14.28 4.10 22.00
N LEU A 58 -14.48 3.57 20.79
CA LEU A 58 -13.40 3.08 19.94
C LEU A 58 -12.47 4.20 19.50
N GLY A 59 -13.01 5.38 19.16
CA GLY A 59 -12.24 6.55 18.81
C GLY A 59 -11.38 7.04 19.96
N LYS A 60 -11.95 7.12 21.18
CA LYS A 60 -11.20 7.47 22.40
C LYS A 60 -10.12 6.43 22.70
N LEU A 61 -10.44 5.15 22.64
CA LEU A 61 -9.49 4.07 22.88
C LEU A 61 -8.36 4.11 21.84
N GLY A 62 -8.71 4.22 20.56
CA GLY A 62 -7.77 4.34 19.46
C GLY A 62 -6.87 5.57 19.58
N ALA A 63 -7.38 6.76 19.89
CA ALA A 63 -6.57 7.96 20.04
C ALA A 63 -5.51 7.83 21.15
N MET A 64 -5.78 7.04 22.20
CA MET A 64 -4.86 6.78 23.30
C MET A 64 -3.89 5.61 23.05
N PHE A 65 -3.85 5.04 21.83
CA PHE A 65 -3.00 3.88 21.53
C PHE A 65 -1.51 4.05 21.87
N PRO A 66 -0.85 5.23 21.68
CA PRO A 66 0.58 5.35 21.97
C PRO A 66 0.85 5.26 23.47
N MET A 67 0.00 5.91 24.27
CA MET A 67 0.07 5.89 25.73
C MET A 67 -0.16 4.46 26.28
N TYR A 68 -1.20 3.76 25.81
CA TYR A 68 -1.45 2.39 26.25
C TYR A 68 -0.31 1.43 25.87
N SER A 69 0.27 1.60 24.67
CA SER A 69 1.40 0.79 24.20
C SER A 69 2.67 1.07 25.01
N ALA A 70 2.95 2.33 25.34
CA ALA A 70 4.08 2.72 26.18
C ALA A 70 3.96 2.15 27.61
N ILE A 71 2.77 2.24 28.22
CA ILE A 71 2.53 1.68 29.55
C ILE A 71 2.69 0.15 29.54
N TYR A 72 2.20 -0.52 28.49
CA TYR A 72 2.38 -1.96 28.33
C TYR A 72 3.86 -2.37 28.22
N MET A 73 4.69 -1.54 27.56
CA MET A 73 6.12 -1.78 27.41
C MET A 73 6.89 -1.60 28.74
N VAL A 74 6.52 -0.60 29.55
CA VAL A 74 7.21 -0.30 30.82
C VAL A 74 6.69 -1.15 31.98
N ALA A 75 5.37 -1.30 32.11
CA ALA A 75 4.71 -1.97 33.23
C ALA A 75 3.64 -2.98 32.75
N PRO A 76 4.04 -4.14 32.22
CA PRO A 76 3.13 -5.12 31.62
C PRO A 76 2.19 -5.84 32.61
N THR A 77 2.42 -5.68 33.92
CA THR A 77 1.60 -6.24 35.01
C THR A 77 0.60 -5.23 35.59
N SER A 78 0.68 -3.97 35.18
CA SER A 78 -0.28 -2.93 35.59
C SER A 78 -1.71 -3.25 35.13
N GLN A 79 -2.72 -2.62 35.74
CA GLN A 79 -4.13 -2.81 35.35
C GLN A 79 -4.37 -2.45 33.86
N THR A 80 -3.73 -1.39 33.38
CA THR A 80 -3.77 -0.96 31.97
C THR A 80 -3.01 -1.92 31.07
N GLY A 81 -1.86 -2.45 31.50
CA GLY A 81 -1.12 -3.50 30.78
C GLY A 81 -1.90 -4.80 30.65
N MET A 82 -2.64 -5.19 31.69
CA MET A 82 -3.55 -6.36 31.64
C MET A 82 -4.77 -6.12 30.76
N PHE A 83 -5.30 -4.88 30.73
CA PHE A 83 -6.37 -4.49 29.81
C PHE A 83 -5.95 -4.63 28.34
N MET A 84 -4.71 -4.24 27.99
CA MET A 84 -4.14 -4.38 26.64
C MET A 84 -3.97 -5.83 26.17
N LYS A 85 -3.86 -6.78 27.10
CA LYS A 85 -3.75 -8.22 26.75
C LYS A 85 -5.06 -8.80 26.24
N LYS A 86 -6.19 -8.11 26.46
CA LYS A 86 -7.51 -8.59 26.05
C LYS A 86 -7.67 -8.52 24.51
N PRO A 87 -8.26 -9.54 23.86
CA PRO A 87 -8.20 -9.69 22.40
C PRO A 87 -8.76 -8.51 21.60
N PHE A 88 -9.97 -8.05 21.96
CA PHE A 88 -10.59 -6.94 21.25
C PHE A 88 -9.84 -5.62 21.44
N VAL A 89 -9.31 -5.36 22.64
CA VAL A 89 -8.48 -4.16 22.89
C VAL A 89 -7.22 -4.22 22.04
N LYS A 90 -6.51 -5.35 22.04
CA LYS A 90 -5.34 -5.56 21.18
C LYS A 90 -5.67 -5.31 19.70
N PHE A 91 -6.80 -5.82 19.21
CA PHE A 91 -7.25 -5.58 17.84
C PHE A 91 -7.47 -4.09 17.54
N VAL A 92 -8.14 -3.35 18.44
CA VAL A 92 -8.34 -1.90 18.29
C VAL A 92 -7.02 -1.14 18.28
N MET A 93 -6.05 -1.53 19.11
CA MET A 93 -4.72 -0.91 19.16
C MET A 93 -3.93 -1.12 17.88
N HIS A 94 -3.89 -2.35 17.37
CA HIS A 94 -3.25 -2.64 16.08
C HIS A 94 -3.93 -1.89 14.94
N SER A 95 -5.27 -1.84 14.94
CA SER A 95 -6.04 -1.11 13.93
C SER A 95 -5.78 0.40 14.00
N ALA A 96 -5.76 0.98 15.20
CA ALA A 96 -5.47 2.40 15.40
C ALA A 96 -4.03 2.76 15.00
N SER A 97 -3.05 1.91 15.36
CA SER A 97 -1.66 2.07 14.94
C SER A 97 -1.50 1.98 13.42
N TYR A 98 -2.24 1.11 12.76
CA TYR A 98 -2.23 1.01 11.29
C TYR A 98 -2.92 2.21 10.64
N SER A 99 -4.05 2.67 11.16
CA SER A 99 -4.70 3.90 10.70
C SER A 99 -3.80 5.13 10.87
N PHE A 100 -3.02 5.20 11.97
CA PHE A 100 -2.01 6.24 12.16
C PHE A 100 -0.90 6.16 11.12
N PHE A 101 -0.42 4.96 10.78
CA PHE A 101 0.53 4.75 9.69
C PHE A 101 -0.03 5.25 8.34
N LEU A 102 -1.28 4.93 8.00
CA LEU A 102 -1.92 5.44 6.78
C LEU A 102 -2.10 6.96 6.79
N MET A 103 -2.37 7.55 7.96
CA MET A 103 -2.43 9.00 8.13
C MET A 103 -1.06 9.65 7.87
N LEU A 104 0.04 9.04 8.33
CA LEU A 104 1.40 9.50 8.01
C LEU A 104 1.68 9.42 6.50
N LEU A 105 1.27 8.34 5.83
CA LEU A 105 1.40 8.22 4.37
C LEU A 105 0.62 9.32 3.64
N GLY A 106 -0.61 9.60 4.08
CA GLY A 106 -1.42 10.70 3.55
C GLY A 106 -0.78 12.06 3.78
N ALA A 107 -0.19 12.29 4.95
CA ALA A 107 0.52 13.52 5.28
C ALA A 107 1.80 13.69 4.44
N ALA A 108 2.53 12.60 4.18
CA ALA A 108 3.70 12.61 3.28
C ALA A 108 3.29 12.94 1.84
N SER A 109 2.21 12.34 1.33
CA SER A 109 1.67 12.61 -0.01
C SER A 109 1.30 14.09 -0.20
N GLN A 110 0.68 14.70 0.81
CA GLN A 110 0.32 16.12 0.80
C GLN A 110 1.49 17.07 1.09
N ARG A 111 2.70 16.56 1.33
CA ARG A 111 3.88 17.36 1.74
C ARG A 111 3.54 18.30 2.91
N VAL A 112 2.83 17.79 3.92
CA VAL A 112 2.32 18.60 5.04
C VAL A 112 3.43 19.36 5.76
N GLU A 113 4.65 18.81 5.85
CA GLU A 113 5.80 19.50 6.44
C GLU A 113 6.15 20.79 5.72
N THR A 114 6.24 20.78 4.39
CA THR A 114 6.57 21.97 3.61
C THR A 114 5.45 22.99 3.69
N LEU A 115 4.19 22.56 3.59
CA LEU A 115 3.02 23.44 3.72
C LEU A 115 2.90 24.08 5.11
N ALA A 116 3.17 23.31 6.17
CA ALA A 116 3.13 23.82 7.54
C ALA A 116 4.23 24.88 7.78
N LEU A 117 5.44 24.64 7.27
CA LEU A 117 6.54 25.60 7.35
C LEU A 117 6.30 26.84 6.48
N GLU A 118 5.64 26.70 5.33
CA GLU A 118 5.27 27.85 4.50
C GLU A 118 4.21 28.73 5.18
N TRP A 119 3.19 28.11 5.79
CA TRP A 119 2.08 28.87 6.40
C TRP A 119 2.45 29.50 7.74
N PHE A 120 3.14 28.76 8.61
CA PHE A 120 3.46 29.18 9.97
C PHE A 120 4.92 29.59 10.19
N GLY A 121 5.81 29.37 9.22
CA GLY A 121 7.24 29.65 9.36
C GLY A 121 7.59 31.13 9.18
N THR A 122 8.63 31.54 9.90
CA THR A 122 9.32 32.83 9.75
C THR A 122 10.01 32.94 8.38
N GLU A 123 10.38 34.14 7.93
CA GLU A 123 11.04 34.35 6.62
C GLU A 123 12.25 33.44 6.40
N TRP A 124 13.12 33.29 7.40
CA TRP A 124 14.27 32.37 7.35
C TRP A 124 13.87 30.90 7.14
N MET A 125 12.75 30.44 7.73
CA MET A 125 12.27 29.07 7.52
C MET A 125 11.78 28.86 6.09
N ARG A 126 11.19 29.89 5.47
CA ARG A 126 10.73 29.83 4.07
C ARG A 126 11.91 29.77 3.10
N GLU A 127 13.01 30.46 3.39
CA GLU A 127 14.25 30.34 2.61
C GLU A 127 14.86 28.94 2.72
N LEU A 128 14.87 28.36 3.93
CA LEU A 128 15.30 26.97 4.12
C LEU A 128 14.46 25.97 3.32
N VAL A 129 13.13 26.14 3.27
CA VAL A 129 12.25 25.27 2.48
C VAL A 129 12.59 25.35 0.99
N LYS A 130 12.87 26.54 0.46
CA LYS A 130 13.30 26.71 -0.94
C LYS A 130 14.63 26.01 -1.21
N GLU A 131 15.59 26.10 -0.28
CA GLU A 131 16.86 25.40 -0.39
C GLU A 131 16.69 23.87 -0.32
N TRP A 132 15.79 23.37 0.54
CA TRP A 132 15.45 21.94 0.60
C TRP A 132 14.77 21.44 -0.67
N GLN A 133 13.88 22.23 -1.27
CA GLN A 133 13.28 21.92 -2.56
C GLN A 133 14.35 21.88 -3.67
N ARG A 134 15.31 22.81 -3.65
CA ARG A 134 16.44 22.77 -4.59
C ARG A 134 17.30 21.51 -4.41
N ARG A 135 17.46 21.05 -3.17
CA ARG A 135 18.21 19.84 -2.80
C ARG A 135 17.33 18.60 -2.66
N GLU A 136 16.19 18.55 -3.35
CA GLU A 136 15.26 17.41 -3.27
C GLU A 136 15.92 16.12 -3.76
N ARG A 137 16.81 16.23 -4.77
CA ARG A 137 17.66 15.13 -5.26
C ARG A 137 18.61 14.67 -4.16
N GLY A 138 18.43 13.43 -3.70
CA GLY A 138 19.24 12.88 -2.61
C GLY A 138 19.00 13.53 -1.25
N SER A 139 17.84 14.15 -1.04
CA SER A 139 17.46 14.71 0.26
C SER A 139 17.40 13.66 1.36
N ILE A 140 17.80 14.05 2.57
CA ILE A 140 17.64 13.23 3.78
C ILE A 140 16.14 13.12 4.09
N PRO A 141 15.65 11.97 4.59
CA PRO A 141 14.24 11.82 4.94
C PRO A 141 13.78 12.89 5.95
N GLY A 142 12.62 13.50 5.68
CA GLY A 142 11.96 14.43 6.59
C GLY A 142 11.52 13.76 7.90
N LEU A 143 10.87 14.48 8.82
CA LEU A 143 10.43 13.89 10.10
C LEU A 143 9.32 12.86 9.88
N VAL A 144 8.32 13.19 9.06
CA VAL A 144 7.21 12.30 8.68
C VAL A 144 7.74 11.08 7.93
N GLU A 145 8.65 11.27 6.97
CA GLU A 145 9.27 10.14 6.25
C GLU A 145 10.08 9.25 7.19
N SER A 146 10.83 9.83 8.12
CA SER A 146 11.58 9.08 9.13
C SER A 146 10.65 8.26 10.02
N MET A 147 9.50 8.82 10.43
CA MET A 147 8.46 8.07 11.16
C MET A 147 7.90 6.92 10.31
N ILE A 148 7.64 7.15 9.02
CA ILE A 148 7.18 6.11 8.09
C ILE A 148 8.23 5.00 7.97
N ILE A 149 9.52 5.32 7.83
CA ILE A 149 10.60 4.33 7.77
C ILE A 149 10.61 3.47 9.04
N LEU A 150 10.50 4.07 10.22
CA LEU A 150 10.42 3.33 11.48
C LEU A 150 9.19 2.39 11.52
N PHE A 151 8.03 2.85 11.04
CA PHE A 151 6.84 2.03 10.90
C PHE A 151 7.04 0.85 9.95
N VAL A 152 7.61 1.10 8.77
CA VAL A 152 7.90 0.08 7.76
C VAL A 152 8.82 -0.99 8.33
N ILE A 153 9.90 -0.61 9.02
CA ILE A 153 10.83 -1.56 9.66
C ILE A 153 10.09 -2.43 10.69
N SER A 154 9.21 -1.82 11.49
CA SER A 154 8.38 -2.55 12.47
C SER A 154 7.43 -3.54 11.81
N LEU A 155 6.77 -3.15 10.72
CA LEU A 155 5.85 -4.00 9.96
C LEU A 155 6.59 -5.18 9.31
N ILE A 156 7.72 -4.91 8.64
CA ILE A 156 8.57 -5.95 8.05
C ILE A 156 9.01 -6.95 9.13
N TRP A 157 9.47 -6.46 10.27
CA TRP A 157 9.91 -7.31 11.36
C TRP A 157 8.78 -8.18 11.92
N ASN A 158 7.57 -7.63 12.08
CA ASN A 158 6.41 -8.41 12.53
C ASN A 158 6.05 -9.54 11.55
N GLU A 159 6.14 -9.27 10.26
CA GLU A 159 5.77 -10.21 9.18
C GLU A 159 6.83 -11.29 8.97
N VAL A 160 8.10 -10.94 9.08
CA VAL A 160 9.19 -11.91 9.11
C VAL A 160 9.01 -12.88 10.29
N ARG A 161 8.62 -12.40 11.47
CA ARG A 161 8.32 -13.29 12.61
C ARG A 161 7.10 -14.18 12.36
N ALA A 162 6.06 -13.67 11.71
CA ALA A 162 4.88 -14.47 11.35
C ALA A 162 5.25 -15.58 10.36
N LEU A 163 6.01 -15.25 9.32
CA LEU A 163 6.52 -16.20 8.33
C LEU A 163 7.33 -17.33 8.97
N PHE A 164 8.23 -17.01 9.90
CA PHE A 164 9.03 -18.02 10.61
C PHE A 164 8.20 -18.92 11.53
N LYS A 165 7.11 -18.40 12.09
CA LYS A 165 6.26 -19.14 13.02
C LYS A 165 5.29 -20.08 12.31
N ASP A 166 4.65 -19.60 11.24
CA ASP A 166 3.59 -20.33 10.54
C ASP A 166 4.17 -21.22 9.41
N GLY A 167 5.35 -20.88 8.89
CA GLY A 167 6.04 -21.60 7.83
C GLY A 167 5.63 -21.12 6.42
N LEU A 168 6.54 -21.29 5.46
CA LEU A 168 6.43 -20.70 4.11
C LEU A 168 5.18 -21.16 3.34
N LEU A 169 4.85 -22.45 3.39
CA LEU A 169 3.72 -23.02 2.63
C LEU A 169 2.37 -22.54 3.15
N GLU A 170 2.21 -22.46 4.48
CA GLU A 170 0.98 -21.93 5.07
C GLU A 170 0.87 -20.42 4.81
N TYR A 171 2.00 -19.68 4.85
CA TYR A 171 2.05 -18.25 4.56
C TYR A 171 1.58 -17.88 3.14
N ILE A 172 2.13 -18.54 2.11
CA ILE A 172 1.80 -18.26 0.70
C ILE A 172 0.35 -18.67 0.35
N SER A 173 -0.25 -19.56 1.13
CA SER A 173 -1.64 -19.97 0.90
C SER A 173 -2.67 -18.87 1.20
N ASP A 174 -2.28 -17.83 1.95
CA ASP A 174 -3.11 -16.66 2.22
C ASP A 174 -2.77 -15.52 1.23
N LEU A 175 -3.79 -15.08 0.48
CA LEU A 175 -3.66 -14.00 -0.49
C LEU A 175 -3.30 -12.66 0.18
N TRP A 176 -3.72 -12.43 1.41
CA TRP A 176 -3.40 -11.18 2.12
C TRP A 176 -1.92 -11.11 2.52
N ASN A 177 -1.33 -12.24 2.89
CA ASN A 177 0.11 -12.34 3.16
C ASN A 177 0.94 -12.01 1.90
N ILE A 178 0.44 -12.37 0.70
CA ILE A 178 1.09 -12.00 -0.56
C ILE A 178 1.02 -10.49 -0.79
N VAL A 179 -0.14 -9.86 -0.55
CA VAL A 179 -0.29 -8.39 -0.63
C VAL A 179 0.66 -7.69 0.34
N ASP A 180 0.80 -8.21 1.55
CA ASP A 180 1.72 -7.68 2.56
C ASP A 180 3.19 -7.79 2.10
N PHE A 181 3.59 -8.96 1.58
CA PHE A 181 4.93 -9.15 1.02
C PHE A 181 5.23 -8.17 -0.13
N ILE A 182 4.30 -7.98 -1.05
CA ILE A 182 4.43 -7.02 -2.17
C ILE A 182 4.57 -5.59 -1.63
N THR A 183 3.78 -5.22 -0.61
CA THR A 183 3.84 -3.90 0.02
C THR A 183 5.23 -3.64 0.60
N PHE A 184 5.77 -4.60 1.34
CA PHE A 184 7.12 -4.47 1.93
C PHE A 184 8.22 -4.47 0.88
N PHE A 185 8.05 -5.22 -0.21
CA PHE A 185 8.98 -5.20 -1.32
C PHE A 185 9.09 -3.80 -1.94
N PHE A 186 7.96 -3.12 -2.17
CA PHE A 186 7.98 -1.73 -2.65
C PHE A 186 8.61 -0.76 -1.64
N TYR A 187 8.31 -0.90 -0.35
CA TYR A 187 8.96 -0.06 0.66
C TYR A 187 10.47 -0.32 0.81
N ALA A 188 10.92 -1.56 0.64
CA ALA A 188 12.33 -1.90 0.62
C ALA A 188 13.03 -1.24 -0.59
N ILE A 189 12.43 -1.32 -1.78
CA ILE A 189 12.92 -0.62 -2.97
C ILE A 189 13.01 0.89 -2.71
N TRP A 190 11.97 1.49 -2.14
CA TRP A 190 11.97 2.92 -1.81
C TRP A 190 13.14 3.31 -0.90
N ILE A 191 13.34 2.62 0.21
CA ILE A 191 14.43 2.91 1.16
C ILE A 191 15.80 2.71 0.50
N CYS A 192 15.98 1.61 -0.24
CA CYS A 192 17.23 1.33 -0.95
C CYS A 192 17.52 2.40 -2.01
N MET A 193 16.53 2.77 -2.83
CA MET A 193 16.68 3.75 -3.89
C MET A 193 16.95 5.16 -3.35
N ARG A 194 16.30 5.55 -2.25
CA ARG A 194 16.62 6.80 -1.52
C ARG A 194 18.07 6.81 -1.03
N GLY A 195 18.53 5.70 -0.45
CA GLY A 195 19.93 5.54 -0.03
C GLY A 195 20.92 5.66 -1.20
N THR A 196 20.59 5.07 -2.36
CA THR A 196 21.44 5.19 -3.57
C THR A 196 21.44 6.61 -4.14
N ALA A 197 20.30 7.30 -4.16
CA ALA A 197 20.21 8.68 -4.62
C ALA A 197 21.08 9.61 -3.75
N TRP A 198 20.98 9.46 -2.42
CA TRP A 198 21.83 10.20 -1.48
C TRP A 198 23.32 9.93 -1.71
N TYR A 199 23.71 8.65 -1.90
CA TYR A 199 25.09 8.28 -2.16
C TYR A 199 25.63 8.87 -3.47
N ILE A 200 24.84 8.85 -4.55
CA ILE A 200 25.23 9.42 -5.86
C ILE A 200 25.43 10.93 -5.75
N VAL A 201 24.51 11.65 -5.12
CA VAL A 201 24.61 13.10 -4.93
C VAL A 201 25.84 13.48 -4.09
N GLN A 202 26.10 12.74 -3.00
CA GLN A 202 27.28 12.97 -2.17
C GLN A 202 28.58 12.72 -2.96
N ARG A 203 28.58 11.71 -3.83
CA ARG A 203 29.70 11.40 -4.72
C ARG A 203 29.93 12.49 -5.76
N GLU A 204 28.88 12.97 -6.43
CA GLU A 204 28.97 14.06 -7.42
C GLU A 204 29.51 15.35 -6.78
N ALA A 205 29.00 15.71 -5.59
CA ALA A 205 29.51 16.84 -4.82
C ALA A 205 31.01 16.70 -4.48
N SER A 206 31.47 15.48 -4.16
CA SER A 206 32.90 15.23 -3.88
C SER A 206 33.81 15.39 -5.10
N TYR A 207 33.26 15.21 -6.31
CA TYR A 207 33.97 15.45 -7.57
C TYR A 207 33.88 16.90 -8.06
N GLY A 208 33.20 17.80 -7.33
CA GLY A 208 33.02 19.20 -7.74
C GLY A 208 32.01 19.40 -8.87
N ILE A 209 31.18 18.39 -9.17
CA ILE A 209 30.05 18.50 -10.11
C ILE A 209 28.85 19.00 -9.32
N ASP A 210 28.14 20.03 -9.80
CA ASP A 210 26.91 20.51 -9.15
C ASP A 210 25.80 19.47 -9.28
N PRO A 211 25.38 18.80 -8.18
CA PRO A 211 24.38 17.75 -8.26
C PRO A 211 22.94 18.29 -8.21
N TYR A 212 22.76 19.59 -7.94
CA TYR A 212 21.48 20.22 -7.61
C TYR A 212 20.89 20.99 -8.80
N TYR A 213 20.66 20.28 -9.90
CA TYR A 213 20.00 20.81 -11.09
C TYR A 213 18.48 20.52 -11.08
N PRO A 214 17.69 21.30 -11.84
CA PRO A 214 16.22 21.16 -11.87
C PRO A 214 15.73 19.77 -12.25
N ARG A 215 14.58 19.37 -11.67
CA ARG A 215 13.94 18.06 -11.88
C ARG A 215 13.70 17.69 -13.35
N GLU A 216 13.44 18.68 -14.19
CA GLU A 216 13.21 18.51 -15.63
C GLU A 216 14.40 17.89 -16.36
N ASN A 217 15.62 18.09 -15.83
CA ASN A 217 16.85 17.57 -16.42
C ASN A 217 17.31 16.25 -15.77
N TRP A 218 16.53 15.70 -14.82
CA TRP A 218 16.87 14.43 -14.19
C TRP A 218 16.77 13.30 -15.22
N ASP A 219 17.66 12.32 -15.10
CA ASP A 219 17.59 11.13 -15.95
C ASP A 219 16.29 10.37 -15.69
N MET A 220 15.72 9.75 -16.73
CA MET A 220 14.46 9.00 -16.63
C MET A 220 14.53 7.85 -15.61
N PHE A 221 15.73 7.30 -15.38
CA PHE A 221 15.99 6.24 -14.42
C PHE A 221 16.77 6.73 -13.19
N ASP A 222 16.73 8.03 -12.89
CA ASP A 222 17.33 8.54 -11.66
C ASP A 222 16.72 7.79 -10.43
N PRO A 223 17.56 7.26 -9.52
CA PRO A 223 17.07 6.47 -8.39
C PRO A 223 16.06 7.21 -7.52
N MET A 224 16.10 8.55 -7.47
CA MET A 224 15.11 9.33 -6.74
C MET A 224 13.71 9.16 -7.34
N LEU A 225 13.56 9.22 -8.67
CA LEU A 225 12.28 9.05 -9.36
C LEU A 225 11.72 7.63 -9.19
N ILE A 226 12.59 6.62 -9.29
CA ILE A 226 12.21 5.22 -9.06
C ILE A 226 11.74 5.04 -7.60
N SER A 227 12.41 5.71 -6.65
CA SER A 227 12.02 5.66 -5.24
C SER A 227 10.64 6.26 -4.99
N GLU A 228 10.30 7.39 -5.63
CA GLU A 228 8.98 8.02 -5.52
C GLU A 228 7.89 7.11 -6.09
N GLY A 229 8.14 6.48 -7.24
CA GLY A 229 7.22 5.51 -7.84
C GLY A 229 6.99 4.29 -6.94
N ALA A 230 8.05 3.74 -6.36
CA ALA A 230 7.96 2.62 -5.41
C ALA A 230 7.21 3.01 -4.12
N PHE A 231 7.44 4.22 -3.59
CA PHE A 231 6.71 4.75 -2.45
C PHE A 231 5.21 4.88 -2.72
N ALA A 232 4.84 5.41 -3.90
CA ALA A 232 3.45 5.52 -4.33
C ALA A 232 2.78 4.14 -4.47
N ALA A 233 3.46 3.17 -5.08
CA ALA A 233 2.95 1.80 -5.17
C ALA A 233 2.76 1.17 -3.78
N GLY A 234 3.75 1.29 -2.89
CA GLY A 234 3.64 0.82 -1.49
C GLY A 234 2.50 1.49 -0.72
N MET A 235 2.25 2.78 -0.97
CA MET A 235 1.11 3.50 -0.39
C MET A 235 -0.23 2.91 -0.85
N ILE A 236 -0.41 2.65 -2.14
CA ILE A 236 -1.66 2.05 -2.68
C ILE A 236 -1.95 0.71 -2.02
N PHE A 237 -0.97 -0.19 -1.96
CA PHE A 237 -1.17 -1.50 -1.32
C PHE A 237 -1.42 -1.39 0.19
N SER A 238 -0.78 -0.42 0.87
CA SER A 238 -1.05 -0.14 2.28
C SER A 238 -2.50 0.28 2.51
N PHE A 239 -3.07 1.13 1.66
CA PHE A 239 -4.49 1.47 1.74
C PHE A 239 -5.40 0.28 1.40
N LEU A 240 -5.03 -0.55 0.42
CA LEU A 240 -5.79 -1.75 0.05
C LEU A 240 -5.94 -2.73 1.24
N LYS A 241 -4.94 -2.82 2.12
CA LYS A 241 -4.98 -3.65 3.33
C LYS A 241 -6.14 -3.29 4.27
N LEU A 242 -6.71 -2.08 4.23
CA LEU A 242 -7.91 -1.74 5.02
C LEU A 242 -9.11 -2.64 4.72
N VAL A 243 -9.19 -3.18 3.49
CA VAL A 243 -10.23 -4.13 3.10
C VAL A 243 -10.21 -5.38 3.99
N HIS A 244 -9.03 -5.81 4.45
CA HIS A 244 -8.90 -6.93 5.37
C HIS A 244 -9.51 -6.63 6.76
N ILE A 245 -9.42 -5.39 7.25
CA ILE A 245 -9.99 -4.97 8.54
C ILE A 245 -11.53 -4.99 8.48
N PHE A 246 -12.12 -4.70 7.32
CA PHE A 246 -13.58 -4.74 7.13
C PHE A 246 -14.19 -6.14 7.33
N SER A 247 -13.38 -7.20 7.29
CA SER A 247 -13.80 -8.59 7.58
C SER A 247 -14.45 -8.76 8.95
N VAL A 248 -14.07 -7.93 9.92
CA VAL A 248 -14.58 -7.98 11.30
C VAL A 248 -15.98 -7.35 11.43
N ASN A 249 -16.38 -6.51 10.48
CA ASN A 249 -17.68 -5.87 10.50
C ASN A 249 -18.79 -6.85 10.09
N PRO A 250 -19.89 -6.99 10.86
CA PRO A 250 -20.98 -7.92 10.55
C PRO A 250 -21.64 -7.72 9.18
N HIS A 251 -21.60 -6.49 8.64
CA HIS A 251 -22.22 -6.14 7.36
C HIS A 251 -21.21 -6.18 6.19
N LEU A 252 -19.99 -5.69 6.40
CA LEU A 252 -18.98 -5.62 5.32
C LEU A 252 -18.22 -6.94 5.11
N GLY A 253 -18.08 -7.77 6.15
CA GLY A 253 -17.37 -9.05 6.07
C GLY A 253 -17.94 -10.02 5.02
N PRO A 254 -19.26 -10.30 5.00
CA PRO A 254 -19.86 -11.17 3.98
C PRO A 254 -19.65 -10.65 2.55
N LEU A 255 -19.69 -9.33 2.35
CA LEU A 255 -19.46 -8.69 1.05
C LEU A 255 -18.02 -8.88 0.60
N GLN A 256 -17.05 -8.65 1.49
CA GLN A 256 -15.63 -8.86 1.22
C GLN A 256 -15.33 -10.31 0.84
N ILE A 257 -15.90 -11.29 1.55
CA ILE A 257 -15.72 -12.72 1.24
C ILE A 257 -16.31 -13.07 -0.12
N SER A 258 -17.45 -12.46 -0.49
CA SER A 258 -18.08 -12.67 -1.79
C SER A 258 -17.21 -12.11 -2.92
N LEU A 259 -16.67 -10.89 -2.73
CA LEU A 259 -15.73 -10.26 -3.65
C LEU A 259 -14.49 -11.14 -3.87
N GLY A 260 -13.88 -11.65 -2.79
CA GLY A 260 -12.70 -12.52 -2.88
C GLY A 260 -12.94 -13.79 -3.69
N ARG A 261 -14.15 -14.37 -3.65
CA ARG A 261 -14.49 -15.54 -4.48
C ARG A 261 -14.70 -15.19 -5.95
N MET A 262 -15.30 -14.03 -6.24
CA MET A 262 -15.55 -13.58 -7.61
C MET A 262 -14.25 -13.23 -8.36
N ILE A 263 -13.19 -12.81 -7.67
CA ILE A 263 -11.89 -12.51 -8.28
C ILE A 263 -11.35 -13.70 -9.08
N ILE A 264 -11.53 -14.93 -8.61
CA ILE A 264 -11.07 -16.13 -9.32
C ILE A 264 -11.75 -16.26 -10.68
N ASP A 265 -13.04 -15.92 -10.76
CA ASP A 265 -13.78 -15.96 -12.02
C ASP A 265 -13.43 -14.79 -12.94
N ILE A 266 -13.17 -13.60 -12.37
CA ILE A 266 -12.64 -12.45 -13.13
C ILE A 266 -11.31 -12.78 -13.78
N ILE A 267 -10.38 -13.43 -13.08
CA ILE A 267 -9.07 -13.83 -13.62
C ILE A 267 -9.23 -14.80 -14.80
N LYS A 268 -10.16 -15.75 -14.72
CA LYS A 268 -10.46 -16.67 -15.83
C LYS A 268 -10.94 -15.91 -17.07
N PHE A 269 -11.85 -14.95 -16.88
CA PHE A 269 -12.34 -14.12 -17.98
C PHE A 269 -11.26 -13.21 -18.55
N PHE A 270 -10.40 -12.65 -17.69
CA PHE A 270 -9.28 -11.80 -18.08
C PHE A 270 -8.31 -12.54 -19.02
N PHE A 271 -8.05 -13.83 -18.81
CA PHE A 271 -7.21 -14.63 -19.71
C PHE A 271 -7.78 -14.71 -21.14
N ILE A 272 -9.09 -14.92 -21.28
CA ILE A 272 -9.77 -14.92 -22.59
C ILE A 272 -9.68 -13.53 -23.22
N TYR A 273 -9.92 -12.48 -22.44
CA TYR A 273 -9.81 -11.10 -22.90
C TYR A 273 -8.41 -10.76 -23.41
N THR A 274 -7.35 -11.13 -22.69
CA THR A 274 -5.96 -10.89 -23.13
C THR A 274 -5.62 -11.63 -24.42
N LEU A 275 -6.10 -12.85 -24.63
CA LEU A 275 -5.92 -13.59 -25.89
C LEU A 275 -6.56 -12.84 -27.06
N VAL A 276 -7.79 -12.37 -26.88
CA VAL A 276 -8.52 -11.59 -27.90
C VAL A 276 -7.78 -10.28 -28.19
N LEU A 277 -7.41 -9.53 -27.15
CA LEU A 277 -6.68 -8.26 -27.29
C LEU A 277 -5.35 -8.45 -28.01
N PHE A 278 -4.61 -9.51 -27.69
CA PHE A 278 -3.36 -9.85 -28.36
C PHE A 278 -3.56 -10.21 -29.84
N ALA A 279 -4.57 -11.02 -30.17
CA ALA A 279 -4.88 -11.40 -31.55
C ALA A 279 -5.25 -10.18 -32.42
N PHE A 280 -6.13 -9.31 -31.89
CA PHE A 280 -6.44 -8.04 -32.55
C PHE A 280 -5.24 -7.10 -32.61
N GLY A 281 -4.40 -7.09 -31.58
CA GLY A 281 -3.17 -6.29 -31.54
C GLY A 281 -2.20 -6.66 -32.65
N CYS A 282 -1.95 -7.96 -32.85
CA CYS A 282 -1.14 -8.45 -33.96
C CYS A 282 -1.75 -8.11 -35.32
N GLY A 283 -3.07 -8.29 -35.48
CA GLY A 283 -3.77 -8.00 -36.75
C GLY A 283 -3.73 -6.52 -37.13
N LEU A 284 -3.99 -5.62 -36.17
CA LEU A 284 -3.97 -4.18 -36.40
C LEU A 284 -2.56 -3.65 -36.61
N ASN A 285 -1.59 -4.12 -35.83
CA ASN A 285 -0.18 -3.76 -36.06
C ASN A 285 0.26 -4.17 -37.48
N GLN A 286 -0.04 -5.41 -37.90
CA GLN A 286 0.30 -5.88 -39.25
C GLN A 286 -0.40 -5.09 -40.38
N LEU A 287 -1.60 -4.57 -40.13
CA LEU A 287 -2.34 -3.77 -41.11
C LEU A 287 -1.86 -2.31 -41.16
N LEU A 288 -1.52 -1.73 -40.01
CA LEU A 288 -1.34 -0.29 -39.85
C LEU A 288 0.11 0.16 -39.63
N TRP A 289 1.07 -0.76 -39.44
CA TRP A 289 2.48 -0.39 -39.20
C TRP A 289 3.04 0.52 -40.31
N TYR A 290 2.70 0.25 -41.57
CA TYR A 290 3.19 1.05 -42.71
C TYR A 290 2.64 2.49 -42.68
N TYR A 291 1.34 2.65 -42.36
CA TYR A 291 0.73 3.97 -42.24
C TYR A 291 1.25 4.71 -41.00
N SER A 292 1.48 3.99 -39.91
CA SER A 292 2.12 4.53 -38.70
C SER A 292 3.52 5.07 -39.01
N GLU A 293 4.30 4.37 -39.83
CA GLU A 293 5.63 4.82 -40.26
C GLU A 293 5.56 6.08 -41.15
N LEU A 294 4.58 6.15 -42.06
CA LEU A 294 4.34 7.36 -42.86
C LEU A 294 3.96 8.56 -41.98
N GLU A 295 3.08 8.38 -41.01
CA GLU A 295 2.68 9.44 -40.07
C GLU A 295 3.84 9.84 -39.13
N LYS A 296 4.67 8.88 -38.72
CA LYS A 296 5.90 9.17 -37.97
C LYS A 296 6.85 10.05 -38.81
N ASN A 297 7.05 9.71 -40.08
CA ASN A 297 7.90 10.50 -40.97
C ASN A 297 7.33 11.91 -41.23
N ARG A 298 5.99 12.06 -41.25
CA ARG A 298 5.34 13.39 -41.29
C ARG A 298 5.58 14.18 -40.00
N CYS A 299 5.51 13.54 -38.84
CA CYS A 299 5.77 14.19 -37.56
C CYS A 299 7.24 14.63 -37.42
N TYR A 300 8.19 13.79 -37.86
CA TYR A 300 9.63 14.05 -37.73
C TYR A 300 10.27 14.51 -39.05
N HIS A 301 9.56 15.31 -39.86
CA HIS A 301 10.09 15.75 -41.15
C HIS A 301 11.13 16.87 -41.05
N LEU A 302 11.23 17.53 -39.88
CA LEU A 302 12.09 18.70 -39.69
C LEU A 302 13.58 18.31 -39.75
N PRO A 303 14.45 19.13 -40.35
CA PRO A 303 15.90 18.87 -40.40
C PRO A 303 16.56 18.78 -39.01
N SER A 304 15.93 19.35 -37.98
CA SER A 304 16.37 19.28 -36.58
C SER A 304 16.15 17.90 -35.94
N GLY A 305 15.32 17.03 -36.56
CA GLY A 305 14.90 15.75 -35.97
C GLY A 305 13.88 15.89 -34.83
N GLU A 306 13.35 17.09 -34.61
CA GLU A 306 12.29 17.35 -33.64
C GLU A 306 10.91 17.04 -34.22
N ALA A 307 9.94 16.78 -33.34
CA ALA A 307 8.55 16.53 -33.73
C ALA A 307 7.84 17.86 -34.05
N ASP A 308 7.24 17.96 -35.24
CA ASP A 308 6.46 19.12 -35.68
C ASP A 308 5.03 19.09 -35.11
N PHE A 309 4.90 19.34 -33.81
CA PHE A 309 3.59 19.44 -33.15
C PHE A 309 2.77 20.65 -33.61
N ASP A 310 3.43 21.72 -34.09
CA ASP A 310 2.76 22.97 -34.45
C ASP A 310 2.02 22.86 -35.79
N ASN A 311 2.59 22.17 -36.78
CA ASN A 311 1.96 22.02 -38.10
C ASN A 311 1.35 20.63 -38.34
N GLN A 312 1.84 19.59 -37.66
CA GLN A 312 1.45 18.19 -37.87
C GLN A 312 1.00 17.50 -36.57
N GLU A 313 0.27 18.22 -35.71
CA GLU A 313 -0.26 17.73 -34.43
C GLU A 313 -0.92 16.35 -34.54
N ARG A 314 -1.80 16.18 -35.54
CA ARG A 314 -2.54 14.94 -35.77
C ARG A 314 -1.61 13.76 -36.04
N ALA A 315 -0.62 13.94 -36.91
CA ALA A 315 0.35 12.89 -37.23
C ALA A 315 1.16 12.53 -35.99
N CYS A 316 1.63 13.54 -35.23
CA CYS A 316 2.40 13.37 -34.00
C CYS A 316 1.65 12.68 -32.86
N GLN A 317 0.32 12.83 -32.78
CA GLN A 317 -0.51 12.14 -31.79
C GLN A 317 -0.89 10.71 -32.19
N LEU A 318 -1.09 10.46 -33.50
CA LEU A 318 -1.61 9.17 -33.98
C LEU A 318 -0.54 8.13 -34.25
N TRP A 319 0.67 8.53 -34.66
CA TRP A 319 1.64 7.58 -35.21
C TRP A 319 1.96 6.44 -34.24
N ARG A 320 2.08 6.70 -32.92
CA ARG A 320 2.44 5.69 -31.91
C ARG A 320 1.42 4.55 -31.78
N ARG A 321 0.14 4.80 -32.00
CA ARG A 321 -0.97 3.89 -31.63
C ARG A 321 -0.84 2.48 -32.22
N PHE A 322 -0.29 2.36 -33.43
CA PHE A 322 -0.19 1.09 -34.17
C PHE A 322 1.20 0.80 -34.72
N THR A 323 2.25 1.41 -34.16
CA THR A 323 3.64 1.21 -34.63
C THR A 323 4.20 -0.15 -34.23
N ASN A 324 3.88 -0.57 -33.01
CA ASN A 324 4.38 -1.80 -32.44
C ASN A 324 3.28 -2.50 -31.64
N LEU A 325 3.55 -3.74 -31.26
CA LEU A 325 2.57 -4.57 -30.57
C LEU A 325 2.21 -4.02 -29.19
N PHE A 326 3.17 -3.45 -28.46
CA PHE A 326 2.95 -2.90 -27.12
C PHE A 326 2.01 -1.69 -27.14
N GLU A 327 2.28 -0.71 -28.01
CA GLU A 327 1.47 0.49 -28.20
C GLU A 327 0.08 0.14 -28.75
N THR A 328 0.00 -0.86 -29.65
CA THR A 328 -1.27 -1.36 -30.16
C THR A 328 -2.10 -1.99 -29.05
N SER A 329 -1.49 -2.82 -28.20
CA SER A 329 -2.18 -3.41 -27.05
C SER A 329 -2.64 -2.35 -26.05
N GLN A 330 -1.82 -1.32 -25.78
CA GLN A 330 -2.21 -0.19 -24.94
C GLN A 330 -3.38 0.59 -25.55
N SER A 331 -3.35 0.86 -26.86
CA SER A 331 -4.43 1.55 -27.57
C SER A 331 -5.74 0.76 -27.51
N LEU A 332 -5.69 -0.56 -27.75
CA LEU A 332 -6.87 -1.43 -27.64
C LEU A 332 -7.42 -1.51 -26.21
N PHE A 333 -6.54 -1.51 -25.21
CA PHE A 333 -6.95 -1.45 -23.82
C PHE A 333 -7.73 -0.17 -23.51
N TRP A 334 -7.20 1.01 -23.89
CA TRP A 334 -7.88 2.28 -23.67
C TRP A 334 -9.15 2.44 -24.49
N ALA A 335 -9.21 1.85 -25.70
CA ALA A 335 -10.42 1.82 -26.51
C ALA A 335 -11.58 1.08 -25.82
N SER A 336 -11.29 0.08 -24.97
CA SER A 336 -12.33 -0.61 -24.19
C SER A 336 -13.02 0.29 -23.15
N PHE A 337 -12.38 1.41 -22.78
CA PHE A 337 -12.94 2.45 -21.91
C PHE A 337 -13.50 3.66 -22.69
N GLY A 338 -13.43 3.65 -24.03
CA GLY A 338 -13.87 4.77 -24.87
C GLY A 338 -12.94 5.98 -24.85
N LEU A 339 -11.64 5.78 -24.59
CA LEU A 339 -10.64 6.85 -24.42
C LEU A 339 -9.68 7.03 -25.62
N VAL A 340 -10.03 6.53 -26.82
CA VAL A 340 -9.15 6.49 -28.01
C VAL A 340 -9.79 7.08 -29.25
#